data_AF-A0A7J9QQF3-F1
#
_entry.id   AF-A0A7J9QQF3-F1
#
_cell.length_a   1.000
_cell.length_b   1.000
_cell.length_c   1.000
_cell.angle_alpha   90.00
_cell.angle_beta   90.00
_cell.angle_gamma   90.00
#
_symmetry.space_group_name_H-M   'P 1'
#
loop_
_entity.id
_entity.type
_entity.pdbx_description
1 polymer ?
#
loop_
_entity_poly.entity_id
_entity_poly.type
_entity_poly.pdbx_seq_one_letter_code
_entity_poly.pdbx_strand_id
1 'polypeptide(L)'
;MSFEINEILNEFLGSVIIIKLRNKQTIQGNLQDFDSGMNLILTNSKDLTENNTKNLDNVIIRSDNIVAVSLRDKFNSFERKDDASI
;
A
#
# COMPACT_ATOMS: atom_id res chain seq x y z
N MET A 1 -8.15 0.59 19.67
CA MET A 1 -8.26 -0.29 18.50
C MET A 1 -8.40 0.48 17.18
N SER A 2 -9.48 1.21 16.87
CA SER A 2 -9.52 2.00 15.60
C SER A 2 -8.53 3.17 15.58
N PHE A 3 -8.30 3.81 16.74
CA PHE A 3 -7.34 4.90 16.88
C PHE A 3 -5.90 4.47 16.53
N GLU A 4 -5.46 3.31 17.03
CA GLU A 4 -4.11 2.77 16.76
C GLU A 4 -3.90 2.46 15.27
N ILE A 5 -4.91 1.97 14.56
CA ILE A 5 -4.82 1.70 13.12
C ILE A 5 -4.66 2.99 12.32
N ASN A 6 -5.39 4.05 12.70
CA ASN A 6 -5.28 5.34 12.04
C ASN A 6 -3.90 5.97 12.25
N GLU A 7 -3.35 5.88 13.47
CA GLU A 7 -1.99 6.35 13.74
C GLU A 7 -0.96 5.59 12.89
N ILE A 8 -1.07 4.26 12.83
CA ILE A 8 -0.20 3.44 11.97
C ILE A 8 -0.32 3.90 10.52
N LEU A 9 -1.52 3.95 9.93
CA LEU A 9 -1.68 4.31 8.51
C LEU A 9 -1.22 5.74 8.21
N ASN A 10 -1.37 6.69 9.14
CA ASN A 10 -0.85 8.04 9.01
C ASN A 10 0.67 8.05 8.80
N GLU A 11 1.40 7.16 9.49
CA GLU A 11 2.85 7.02 9.29
C GLU A 11 3.20 6.55 7.88
N PHE A 12 2.30 5.86 7.18
CA PHE A 12 2.54 5.31 5.83
C PHE A 12 1.96 6.13 4.68
N LEU A 13 1.42 7.33 4.95
CA LEU A 13 1.09 8.28 3.88
C LEU A 13 2.31 8.54 2.98
N GLY A 14 2.09 8.57 1.67
CA GLY A 14 3.13 8.69 0.65
C GLY A 14 3.97 7.43 0.44
N SER A 15 3.71 6.33 1.16
CA SER A 15 4.44 5.07 1.04
C SER A 15 3.72 4.06 0.16
N VAL A 16 4.49 3.16 -0.46
CA VAL A 16 3.93 2.04 -1.23
C VAL A 16 3.41 0.97 -0.28
N ILE A 17 2.13 0.61 -0.43
CA ILE A 17 1.46 -0.45 0.32
C ILE A 17 0.94 -1.53 -0.63
N ILE A 18 0.68 -2.73 -0.08
CA ILE A 18 0.04 -3.83 -0.80
C ILE A 18 -1.26 -4.19 -0.10
N ILE A 19 -2.33 -4.37 -0.88
CA ILE A 19 -3.68 -4.63 -0.38
C ILE A 19 -4.18 -5.92 -1.02
N LYS A 20 -4.74 -6.81 -0.19
CA LYS A 20 -5.46 -7.99 -0.65
C LYS A 20 -6.95 -7.74 -0.56
N LEU A 21 -7.66 -7.99 -1.65
CA LEU A 21 -9.11 -7.83 -1.74
C LEU A 21 -9.85 -9.17 -1.63
N ARG A 22 -11.14 -9.12 -1.29
CA ARG A 22 -12.00 -10.30 -1.09
C ARG A 22 -12.13 -11.17 -2.34
N ASN A 23 -12.10 -10.55 -3.52
CA ASN A 23 -12.12 -11.23 -4.82
C ASN A 23 -10.76 -11.86 -5.20
N LYS A 24 -9.84 -11.98 -4.24
CA LYS A 24 -8.47 -12.46 -4.40
C LYS A 24 -7.54 -11.53 -5.19
N GLN A 25 -7.99 -10.34 -5.57
CA GLN A 25 -7.10 -9.38 -6.19
C GLN A 25 -6.04 -8.88 -5.21
N THR A 26 -4.84 -8.62 -5.73
CA THR A 26 -3.75 -7.99 -4.97
C THR A 26 -3.40 -6.68 -5.66
N ILE A 27 -3.57 -5.55 -4.97
CA ILE A 27 -3.26 -4.22 -5.50
C ILE A 27 -2.07 -3.66 -4.75
N GLN A 28 -1.09 -3.13 -5.48
CA GLN A 28 -0.02 -2.31 -4.91
C GLN A 28 -0.24 -0.86 -5.34
N GLY A 29 -0.06 0.10 -4.43
CA GLY A 29 -0.18 1.52 -4.75
C GLY A 29 0.45 2.41 -3.69
N ASN A 30 0.62 3.69 -4.00
CA ASN A 30 1.09 4.69 -3.04
C ASN A 30 -0.10 5.25 -2.25
N LEU A 31 -0.14 5.02 -0.93
CA LEU A 31 -1.21 5.51 -0.06
C LEU A 31 -1.21 7.03 0.01
N GLN A 32 -2.26 7.66 -0.50
CA GLN A 32 -2.41 9.12 -0.44
C GLN A 32 -3.26 9.58 0.73
N ASP A 33 -4.32 8.83 1.04
CA ASP A 33 -5.28 9.20 2.08
C ASP A 33 -6.13 7.98 2.49
N PHE A 34 -6.77 8.08 3.64
CA PHE A 34 -7.69 7.08 4.16
C PHE A 34 -8.71 7.68 5.14
N ASP A 35 -9.83 6.99 5.35
CA ASP A 35 -10.80 7.35 6.39
C ASP A 35 -10.86 6.32 7.52
N SER A 36 -11.58 6.65 8.59
CA SER A 36 -11.80 5.74 9.73
C SER A 36 -12.54 4.45 9.35
N GLY A 37 -13.18 4.44 8.17
CA GLY A 37 -13.84 3.28 7.61
C GLY A 37 -12.88 2.34 6.90
N MET A 38 -11.60 2.70 6.71
CA MET A 38 -10.60 2.01 5.90
C MET A 38 -10.87 2.07 4.38
N ASN A 39 -11.55 3.11 3.90
CA ASN A 39 -11.48 3.44 2.48
C ASN A 39 -10.12 4.08 2.20
N LEU A 40 -9.46 3.69 1.10
CA LEU A 40 -8.10 4.12 0.78
C LEU A 40 -8.05 4.81 -0.58
N ILE A 41 -7.30 5.88 -0.69
CA ILE A 41 -6.94 6.52 -1.96
C ILE A 41 -5.50 6.15 -2.29
N LEU A 42 -5.28 5.53 -3.46
CA LEU A 42 -3.94 5.17 -3.93
C LEU A 42 -3.63 5.80 -5.28
N THR A 43 -2.37 6.15 -5.49
CA THR A 43 -1.82 6.56 -6.79
C THR A 43 -0.77 5.56 -7.27
N ASN A 44 -0.38 5.63 -8.55
CA ASN A 44 0.60 4.73 -9.17
C ASN A 44 0.28 3.24 -8.95
N SER A 45 -1.01 2.90 -9.01
CA SER A 45 -1.52 1.61 -8.57
C SER A 45 -1.37 0.55 -9.65
N LYS A 46 -1.17 -0.69 -9.21
CA LYS A 46 -0.96 -1.86 -10.06
C LYS A 46 -1.71 -3.06 -9.50
N ASP A 47 -2.37 -3.81 -10.37
CA ASP A 47 -2.89 -5.14 -10.07
C ASP A 47 -1.74 -6.17 -10.21
N LEU A 48 -1.47 -6.89 -9.13
CA LEU A 48 -0.44 -7.93 -8.98
C LEU A 48 -1.03 -9.35 -8.86
N THR A 49 -2.31 -9.54 -9.16
CA THR A 49 -3.03 -10.81 -8.91
C THR A 49 -2.49 -11.97 -9.74
N GLU A 50 -2.05 -11.69 -10.97
CA GLU A 50 -1.56 -12.68 -11.92
C GLU A 50 -0.10 -12.39 -12.29
N ASN A 51 0.49 -13.25 -13.13
CA ASN A 51 1.86 -13.08 -13.61
C ASN A 51 2.06 -11.81 -14.45
N ASN A 52 0.97 -11.20 -14.93
CA ASN A 52 1.01 -9.92 -15.63
C ASN A 52 0.51 -8.79 -14.74
N THR A 53 1.40 -7.83 -14.49
CA THR A 53 1.05 -6.60 -13.76
C THR A 53 0.23 -5.67 -14.65
N LYS A 54 -0.96 -5.26 -14.20
CA LYS A 54 -1.81 -4.27 -14.89
C LYS A 54 -1.76 -2.92 -14.17
N ASN A 55 -1.41 -1.85 -14.88
CA ASN A 55 -1.49 -0.49 -14.31
C ASN A 55 -2.96 -0.06 -14.14
N LEU A 56 -3.25 0.53 -12.98
CA LEU A 56 -4.57 1.05 -12.60
C LEU A 56 -4.54 2.56 -12.30
N ASP A 57 -3.36 3.18 -12.27
CA ASP A 57 -3.13 4.59 -11.92
C ASP A 57 -3.72 4.99 -10.57
N ASN A 58 -4.76 5.83 -10.55
CA ASN A 58 -5.40 6.30 -9.33
C ASN A 58 -6.63 5.44 -9.03
N VAL A 59 -6.68 4.87 -7.83
CA VAL A 59 -7.78 4.01 -7.40
C VAL A 59 -8.29 4.41 -6.02
N ILE A 60 -9.60 4.24 -5.82
CA ILE A 60 -10.24 4.28 -4.51
C ILE A 60 -10.60 2.86 -4.13
N ILE A 61 -10.08 2.37 -3.02
CA ILE A 61 -10.37 1.04 -2.49
C ILE A 61 -11.40 1.18 -1.37
N ARG A 62 -12.51 0.44 -1.48
CA ARG A 62 -13.56 0.42 -0.46
C ARG A 62 -13.26 -0.61 0.64
N SER A 63 -13.58 -0.24 1.87
CA SER A 63 -13.23 -1.02 3.06
C SER A 63 -13.85 -2.40 3.16
N ASP A 64 -15.11 -2.56 2.75
CA ASP A 64 -15.84 -3.82 2.71
C ASP A 64 -15.16 -4.92 1.86
N ASN A 65 -14.30 -4.50 0.93
CA ASN A 65 -13.54 -5.36 0.04
C ASN A 65 -12.12 -5.64 0.52
N ILE A 66 -11.59 -4.93 1.51
CA ILE A 66 -10.23 -5.13 2.03
C ILE A 66 -10.19 -6.35 2.94
N VAL A 67 -9.21 -7.23 2.70
CA VAL A 67 -8.92 -8.40 3.54
C VAL A 67 -7.65 -8.19 4.35
N ALA A 68 -6.63 -7.56 3.76
CA ALA A 68 -5.37 -7.27 4.42
C ALA A 68 -4.68 -6.05 3.80
N VAL A 69 -3.91 -5.34 4.63
CA VAL A 69 -2.99 -4.29 4.22
C VAL A 69 -1.60 -4.68 4.71
N SER A 70 -0.63 -4.70 3.79
CA SER A 70 0.79 -4.91 4.08
C SER A 70 1.52 -3.59 3.91
N LEU A 71 2.12 -3.14 5.01
CA LEU A 71 2.91 -1.91 5.10
C LEU A 71 4.39 -2.28 4.99
N ARG A 72 5.12 -1.61 4.10
CA ARG A 72 6.55 -1.91 3.89
C ARG A 72 7.37 -1.11 4.90
N ASP A 73 8.27 -1.77 5.64
CA ASP A 73 9.17 -1.09 6.56
C ASP A 73 9.95 0.04 5.86
N LYS A 74 9.96 1.21 6.50
CA LYS A 74 10.76 2.37 6.06
C LYS A 74 12.27 2.18 6.29
N PHE A 75 12.68 1.11 6.95
CA PHE A 75 14.06 0.88 7.41
C PHE A 75 15.03 0.30 6.37
N ASN A 76 14.58 -0.03 5.15
CA ASN A 76 15.45 -0.67 4.13
C ASN A 76 16.03 0.26 3.05
N SER A 77 15.96 1.59 3.21
CA SER A 77 16.45 2.55 2.20
C SER A 77 17.82 3.19 2.51
N PHE A 78 18.43 2.91 3.67
CA PHE A 78 19.72 3.51 4.06
C PHE A 78 20.95 2.62 3.86
N GLU A 79 20.81 1.32 3.56
CA GLU A 79 21.97 0.39 3.43
C GLU A 79 22.37 0.03 1.98
N ARG A 80 21.96 0.79 0.96
CA ARG A 80 22.32 0.50 -0.45
C ARG A 80 23.10 1.60 -1.16
N LYS A 81 23.94 2.35 -0.45
CA LYS A 81 24.77 3.39 -1.07
C LYS A 81 26.29 3.25 -0.87
N ASP A 82 26.77 2.31 -0.05
CA ASP A 82 28.19 2.29 0.32
C ASP A 82 29.00 1.12 -0.26
N ASP A 83 28.34 0.20 -0.99
CA ASP A 83 28.89 -1.07 -1.45
C ASP A 83 29.05 -1.18 -2.98
N ALA A 84 28.85 -0.07 -3.71
CA ALA A 84 29.13 0.04 -5.15
C ALA A 84 30.27 1.04 -5.48
N SER A 85 31.17 1.31 -4.53
CA SER A 85 32.36 2.13 -4.76
C SER A 85 33.58 1.56 -4.06
N ILE A 86 33.99 0.36 -4.46
CA ILE A 86 35.38 -0.12 -4.41
C ILE A 86 35.64 -0.93 -5.67
#